data_AF-A0A948JDH4-F1
#
_entry.id   AF-A0A948JDH4-F1
#
_cell.length_a   1.000
_cell.length_b   1.000
_cell.length_c   1.000
_cell.angle_alpha   90.00
_cell.angle_beta   90.00
_cell.angle_gamma   90.00
#
_symmetry.space_group_name_H-M   'P 1'
#
loop_
_entity.id
_entity.type
_entity.pdbx_description
1 polymer ?
#
loop_
_entity_poly.entity_id
_entity_poly.type
_entity_poly.pdbx_seq_one_letter_code
_entity_poly.pdbx_strand_id
1 'polypeptide(L)'
;MKNWDPEQQIRALKYGAYSTLFASGMFASSLARNISQELQWQHTSWLAILAGVFAVGFVITCIRWSIKNRPSGGWRELIGVYSEELAREVNRKANSNAFLVTMLMLVPAYILGDAPMLENLGPAAELTINLSNFALFLLTLSAAVWSITVLLHLRDEAGA
;
A
#
# COMPACT_ATOMS: atom_id res chain seq x y z
N MET A 1 20.09 5.22 -9.65
CA MET A 1 19.95 3.99 -10.46
C MET A 1 20.58 4.07 -11.86
N LYS A 2 21.21 5.17 -12.28
CA LYS A 2 21.80 5.28 -13.64
C LYS A 2 22.81 4.19 -14.03
N ASN A 3 23.46 3.57 -13.06
CA ASN A 3 24.45 2.51 -13.27
C ASN A 3 23.85 1.10 -13.18
N TRP A 4 22.54 0.99 -12.96
CA TRP A 4 21.85 -0.29 -12.88
C TRP A 4 21.39 -0.70 -14.25
N ASP A 5 21.52 -1.99 -14.52
CA ASP A 5 20.96 -2.59 -15.71
C ASP A 5 19.42 -2.41 -15.72
N PRO A 6 18.78 -2.18 -16.89
CA PRO A 6 17.34 -2.04 -17.01
C PRO A 6 16.53 -3.12 -16.27
N GLU A 7 16.97 -4.38 -16.37
CA GLU A 7 16.32 -5.49 -15.68
C GLU A 7 16.35 -5.38 -14.16
N GLN A 8 17.43 -4.82 -13.60
CA GLN A 8 17.57 -4.62 -12.15
C GLN A 8 16.62 -3.54 -11.65
N GLN A 9 16.40 -2.49 -12.46
CA GLN A 9 15.46 -1.41 -12.17
C GLN A 9 14.01 -1.90 -12.16
N ILE A 10 13.61 -2.64 -13.20
CA ILE A 10 12.29 -3.27 -13.30
C ILE A 10 12.06 -4.26 -12.15
N ARG A 11 13.08 -5.09 -11.84
CA ARG A 11 13.01 -6.06 -10.74
C ARG A 11 12.85 -5.36 -9.39
N ALA A 12 13.57 -4.27 -9.15
CA ALA A 12 13.44 -3.50 -7.92
C ALA A 12 12.05 -2.87 -7.80
N LEU A 13 11.51 -2.31 -8.87
CA LEU A 13 10.15 -1.78 -8.92
C LEU A 13 9.10 -2.87 -8.60
N LYS A 14 9.27 -4.07 -9.17
CA LYS A 14 8.41 -5.23 -8.90
C LYS A 14 8.45 -5.69 -7.44
N TYR A 15 9.65 -5.81 -6.85
CA TYR A 15 9.79 -6.17 -5.44
C TYR A 15 9.25 -5.09 -4.51
N GLY A 16 9.44 -3.81 -4.87
CA GLY A 16 8.79 -2.67 -4.24
C GLY A 16 7.27 -2.83 -4.20
N ALA A 17 6.66 -3.08 -5.35
CA ALA A 17 5.21 -3.31 -5.45
C ALA A 17 4.72 -4.47 -4.60
N TYR A 18 5.40 -5.61 -4.58
CA TYR A 18 5.00 -6.71 -3.69
C TYR A 18 5.10 -6.33 -2.22
N SER A 19 6.20 -5.69 -1.80
CA SER A 19 6.37 -5.28 -0.40
C SER A 19 5.30 -4.28 0.03
N THR A 20 5.02 -3.28 -0.81
CA THR A 20 3.96 -2.29 -0.56
C THR A 20 2.58 -2.93 -0.54
N LEU A 21 2.31 -3.95 -1.36
CA LEU A 21 1.05 -4.69 -1.35
C LEU A 21 0.87 -5.51 -0.07
N PHE A 22 1.91 -6.21 0.40
CA PHE A 22 1.87 -6.92 1.68
C PHE A 22 1.70 -5.94 2.84
N ALA A 23 2.35 -4.78 2.82
CA ALA A 23 2.14 -3.72 3.81
C ALA A 23 0.70 -3.19 3.81
N SER A 24 0.13 -2.98 2.62
CA SER A 24 -1.29 -2.63 2.47
C SER A 24 -2.21 -3.68 3.11
N GLY A 25 -1.91 -4.97 2.95
CA GLY A 25 -2.67 -6.05 3.58
C GLY A 25 -2.59 -6.02 5.11
N MET A 26 -1.42 -5.68 5.68
CA MET A 26 -1.28 -5.48 7.13
C MET A 26 -2.14 -4.32 7.62
N PHE A 27 -2.11 -3.17 6.94
CA PHE A 27 -2.92 -2.00 7.29
C PHE A 27 -4.42 -2.29 7.17
N ALA A 28 -4.85 -2.95 6.09
CA ALA A 28 -6.24 -3.37 5.89
C ALA A 28 -6.72 -4.30 7.01
N SER A 29 -5.89 -5.27 7.41
CA SER A 29 -6.24 -6.22 8.47
C SER A 29 -6.34 -5.52 9.83
N SER A 30 -5.47 -4.55 10.10
CA SER A 30 -5.54 -3.73 11.31
C SER A 30 -6.77 -2.83 11.32
N LEU A 31 -7.09 -2.19 10.19
CA LEU A 31 -8.28 -1.35 10.04
C LEU A 31 -9.56 -2.16 10.29
N ALA A 32 -9.68 -3.31 9.63
CA ALA A 32 -10.82 -4.21 9.81
C ALA A 32 -10.95 -4.67 11.27
N ARG A 33 -9.81 -4.91 11.95
CA ARG A 33 -9.81 -5.28 13.37
C ARG A 33 -10.30 -4.14 14.25
N ASN A 34 -9.81 -2.92 14.04
CA ASN A 34 -10.25 -1.75 14.82
C ASN A 34 -11.75 -1.54 14.69
N ILE A 35 -12.25 -1.48 13.45
CA ILE A 35 -13.68 -1.30 13.16
C ILE A 35 -14.51 -2.42 13.79
N SER A 36 -14.06 -3.67 13.68
CA SER A 36 -14.80 -4.81 14.24
C SER A 36 -14.83 -4.78 15.78
N GLN A 37 -13.76 -4.30 16.42
CA GLN A 37 -13.70 -4.14 17.88
C GLN A 37 -14.62 -3.00 18.35
N GLU A 38 -14.63 -1.88 17.63
CA GLU A 38 -15.53 -0.74 17.86
C GLU A 38 -17.01 -1.16 17.74
N LEU A 39 -17.34 -2.01 16.77
CA LEU A 39 -18.68 -2.56 16.57
C LEU A 39 -19.04 -3.76 17.46
N GLN A 40 -18.17 -4.13 18.41
CA GLN A 40 -18.34 -5.27 19.32
C GLN A 40 -18.61 -6.62 18.62
N TRP A 41 -18.10 -6.82 17.41
CA TRP A 41 -18.22 -8.09 16.72
C TRP A 41 -17.35 -9.16 17.39
N GLN A 42 -18.01 -10.23 17.85
CA GLN A 42 -17.32 -11.39 18.40
C GLN A 42 -16.71 -12.23 17.25
N HIS A 43 -15.52 -12.80 17.48
CA HIS A 43 -14.71 -13.57 16.51
C HIS A 43 -13.83 -12.77 15.53
N THR A 44 -13.04 -11.80 16.02
CA THR A 44 -12.08 -11.03 15.20
C THR A 44 -10.65 -11.58 15.19
N SER A 45 -10.38 -12.68 15.90
CA SER A 45 -9.03 -13.27 16.03
C SER A 45 -8.40 -13.67 14.69
N TRP A 46 -9.21 -14.01 13.69
CA TRP A 46 -8.74 -14.36 12.35
C TRP A 46 -8.10 -13.17 11.61
N LEU A 47 -8.50 -11.93 11.92
CA LEU A 47 -7.91 -10.72 11.34
C LEU A 47 -6.47 -10.51 11.79
N ALA A 48 -6.16 -10.89 13.04
CA ALA A 48 -4.78 -10.88 13.53
C ALA A 48 -3.92 -11.95 12.83
N ILE A 49 -4.49 -13.13 12.56
CA ILE A 49 -3.82 -14.18 11.79
C ILE A 49 -3.56 -13.69 10.36
N LEU A 50 -4.55 -13.06 9.73
CA LEU A 50 -4.42 -12.50 8.39
C LEU A 50 -3.31 -11.43 8.32
N ALA A 51 -3.26 -10.52 9.29
CA ALA A 51 -2.18 -9.55 9.41
C ALA A 51 -0.81 -10.23 9.54
N GLY A 52 -0.72 -11.32 10.32
CA GLY A 52 0.47 -12.15 10.45
C GLY A 52 0.91 -12.78 9.12
N VAL A 53 -0.03 -13.30 8.32
CA VAL A 53 0.26 -13.84 6.99
C VAL A 53 0.82 -12.77 6.06
N PHE A 54 0.22 -11.57 6.05
CA PHE A 54 0.74 -10.44 5.27
C PHE A 54 2.14 -10.00 5.73
N ALA A 55 2.39 -9.96 7.04
CA ALA A 55 3.70 -9.65 7.61
C ALA A 55 4.77 -10.67 7.18
N VAL A 56 4.44 -11.97 7.21
CA VAL A 56 5.34 -13.03 6.72
C VAL A 56 5.60 -12.85 5.22
N GLY A 57 4.58 -12.55 4.43
CA GLY A 57 4.72 -12.27 2.99
C GLY A 57 5.63 -11.06 2.71
N PHE A 58 5.49 -9.99 3.50
CA PHE A 58 6.36 -8.81 3.44
C PHE A 58 7.82 -9.20 3.69
N VAL A 59 8.09 -9.92 4.79
CA VAL A 59 9.45 -10.35 5.17
C VAL A 59 10.05 -11.27 4.12
N ILE A 60 9.32 -12.26 3.63
CA ILE A 60 9.78 -13.18 2.57
C ILE A 60 10.15 -12.41 1.31
N THR A 61 9.32 -11.45 0.90
CA THR A 61 9.57 -10.61 -0.28
C THR A 61 10.85 -9.81 -0.13
N CYS A 62 11.04 -9.19 1.03
CA CYS A 62 12.22 -8.43 1.36
C CYS A 62 13.50 -9.28 1.39
N ILE A 63 13.44 -10.46 2.02
CA ILE A 63 14.57 -11.41 2.05
C ILE A 63 14.92 -11.86 0.63
N ARG A 64 13.93 -12.24 -0.18
CA ARG A 64 14.13 -12.66 -1.58
C ARG A 64 14.77 -11.54 -2.39
N TRP A 65 14.37 -10.30 -2.17
CA TRP A 65 14.97 -9.15 -2.83
C TRP A 65 16.43 -8.96 -2.41
N SER A 66 16.72 -8.97 -1.11
CA SER A 66 18.07 -8.82 -0.56
C SER A 66 19.04 -9.91 -1.05
N ILE A 67 18.57 -11.14 -1.26
CA ILE A 67 19.38 -12.24 -1.79
C ILE A 67 19.64 -12.06 -3.30
N LYS A 68 18.63 -11.66 -4.07
CA LYS A 68 18.73 -11.58 -5.55
C LYS A 68 19.46 -10.34 -6.09
N ASN A 69 19.66 -9.31 -5.28
CA ASN A 69 20.28 -8.04 -5.70
C ASN A 69 21.71 -7.82 -5.14
N ARG A 70 22.44 -8.89 -4.79
CA ARG A 70 23.73 -8.81 -4.07
C ARG A 70 24.91 -8.04 -4.74
N PRO A 71 24.99 -7.76 -6.06
CA PRO A 71 26.05 -6.87 -6.56
C PRO A 71 25.63 -5.39 -6.62
N SER A 72 24.35 -5.08 -6.47
CA SER A 72 23.81 -3.72 -6.62
C SER A 72 22.63 -3.54 -5.66
N GLY A 73 23.00 -3.28 -4.41
CA GLY A 73 22.35 -2.22 -3.67
C GLY A 73 21.23 -2.60 -2.68
N GLY A 74 21.17 -1.79 -1.61
CA GLY A 74 20.35 -2.00 -0.43
C GLY A 74 18.98 -1.33 -0.49
N TRP A 75 18.25 -1.44 0.63
CA TRP A 75 16.88 -0.95 0.80
C TRP A 75 16.61 0.49 0.36
N ARG A 76 17.64 1.35 0.36
CA ARG A 76 17.57 2.75 -0.10
C ARG A 76 17.22 2.89 -1.58
N GLU A 77 17.58 1.91 -2.43
CA GLU A 77 17.21 2.00 -3.84
C GLU A 77 15.77 1.58 -4.11
N LEU A 78 15.02 1.07 -3.13
CA LEU A 78 13.57 0.91 -3.27
C LEU A 78 12.86 2.27 -3.47
N ILE A 79 13.52 3.37 -3.11
CA ILE A 79 13.02 4.75 -3.14
C ILE A 79 13.65 5.54 -4.31
N GLY A 80 14.54 4.92 -5.10
CA GLY A 80 15.39 5.63 -6.04
C GLY A 80 14.68 6.04 -7.33
N VAL A 81 15.20 7.09 -7.95
CA VAL A 81 14.76 7.57 -9.27
C VAL A 81 15.27 6.61 -10.35
N TYR A 82 14.33 5.95 -11.03
CA TYR A 82 14.57 5.07 -12.17
C TYR A 82 15.09 5.89 -13.37
N SER A 83 16.17 5.40 -13.97
CA SER A 83 16.77 5.94 -15.20
C SER A 83 16.27 5.24 -16.46
N GLU A 84 15.86 3.98 -16.32
CA GLU A 84 15.24 3.19 -17.37
C GLU A 84 13.82 3.71 -17.64
N GLU A 85 13.44 3.77 -18.92
CA GLU A 85 12.25 4.49 -19.38
C GLU A 85 10.96 3.84 -18.90
N LEU A 86 10.87 2.51 -18.99
CA LEU A 86 9.72 1.70 -18.60
C LEU A 86 9.43 1.83 -17.10
N ALA A 87 10.41 1.53 -16.25
CA ALA A 87 10.34 1.62 -14.81
C ALA A 87 10.01 3.05 -14.35
N ARG A 88 10.55 4.06 -15.04
CA ARG A 88 10.22 5.46 -14.76
C ARG A 88 8.77 5.78 -15.13
N GLU A 89 8.28 5.33 -16.28
CA GLU A 89 6.89 5.56 -16.70
C GLU A 89 5.90 4.83 -15.80
N VAL A 90 6.14 3.56 -15.52
CA VAL A 90 5.31 2.74 -14.61
C VAL A 90 5.28 3.37 -13.22
N ASN A 91 6.44 3.76 -12.67
CA ASN A 91 6.48 4.44 -11.37
C ASN A 91 5.76 5.78 -11.39
N ARG A 92 5.89 6.59 -12.46
CA ARG A 92 5.16 7.85 -12.61
C ARG A 92 3.64 7.61 -12.60
N LYS A 93 3.16 6.62 -13.34
CA LYS A 93 1.73 6.28 -13.42
C LYS A 93 1.21 5.76 -12.09
N ALA A 94 1.98 4.90 -11.41
CA ALA A 94 1.65 4.43 -10.06
C ALA A 94 1.57 5.57 -9.04
N ASN A 95 2.53 6.49 -9.05
CA ASN A 95 2.53 7.67 -8.18
C ASN A 95 1.35 8.60 -8.49
N SER A 96 1.04 8.84 -9.77
CA SER A 96 -0.09 9.66 -10.18
C SER A 96 -1.42 9.07 -9.72
N ASN A 97 -1.62 7.76 -9.89
CA ASN A 97 -2.84 7.07 -9.46
C ASN A 97 -2.98 7.06 -7.94
N ALA A 98 -1.90 6.78 -7.22
CA ALA A 98 -1.89 6.80 -5.76
C ALA A 98 -2.21 8.20 -5.24
N PHE A 99 -1.60 9.24 -5.83
CA PHE A 99 -1.87 10.63 -5.48
C PHE A 99 -3.32 11.04 -5.74
N LEU A 100 -3.89 10.64 -6.89
CA LEU A 100 -5.30 10.88 -7.20
C LEU A 100 -6.22 10.26 -6.13
N VAL A 101 -5.93 9.02 -5.71
CA VAL A 101 -6.69 8.36 -4.63
C VAL A 101 -6.53 9.12 -3.31
N THR A 102 -5.31 9.55 -2.95
CA THR A 102 -5.09 10.38 -1.76
C THR A 102 -5.88 11.69 -1.83
N MET A 103 -5.97 12.34 -2.99
CA MET A 103 -6.79 13.54 -3.17
C MET A 103 -8.29 13.26 -3.01
N LEU A 104 -8.80 12.15 -3.57
CA LEU A 104 -10.20 11.74 -3.38
C LEU A 104 -10.51 11.47 -1.89
N MET A 105 -9.52 10.99 -1.14
CA MET A 105 -9.64 10.74 0.30
C MET A 105 -9.70 12.02 1.15
N LEU A 106 -9.47 13.20 0.58
CA LEU A 106 -9.71 14.47 1.26
C LEU A 106 -11.20 14.70 1.55
N VAL A 107 -12.11 14.10 0.77
CA VAL A 107 -13.56 14.19 1.02
C VAL A 107 -13.94 13.52 2.35
N PRO A 108 -13.59 12.25 2.62
CA PRO A 108 -13.80 11.67 3.94
C PRO A 108 -12.97 12.35 5.04
N ALA A 109 -11.79 12.92 4.74
CA ALA A 109 -11.03 13.73 5.70
C ALA A 109 -11.77 15.00 6.14
N TYR A 110 -12.51 15.63 5.22
CA TYR A 110 -13.35 16.78 5.53
C TYR A 110 -14.49 16.39 6.47
N ILE A 111 -15.15 15.24 6.21
CA ILE A 111 -16.21 14.71 7.09
C ILE A 111 -15.69 14.45 8.50
N LEU A 112 -14.47 13.93 8.65
CA LEU A 112 -13.80 13.79 9.95
C LEU A 112 -13.59 15.10 10.70
N GLY A 113 -13.37 16.19 9.97
CA GLY A 113 -13.15 17.52 10.54
C GLY A 113 -14.44 18.26 10.92
N ASP A 114 -15.60 17.77 10.48
CA ASP A 114 -16.90 18.42 10.63
C ASP A 114 -17.79 17.60 11.58
N ALA A 115 -17.72 17.91 12.87
CA ALA A 115 -18.47 17.21 13.92
C ALA A 115 -19.99 17.16 13.66
N PRO A 116 -20.66 18.26 13.22
CA PRO A 116 -22.05 18.21 12.77
C PRO A 116 -22.32 17.20 11.65
N MET A 117 -21.44 17.09 10.64
CA MET A 117 -21.61 16.06 9.60
C MET A 117 -21.46 14.65 10.17
N LEU A 118 -20.51 14.44 11.07
CA LEU A 118 -20.27 13.14 11.68
C LEU A 118 -21.45 12.68 12.55
N GLU A 119 -22.03 13.57 13.35
CA GLU A 119 -23.23 13.30 14.17
C GLU A 119 -24.43 12.88 13.28
N ASN A 120 -24.58 13.50 12.12
CA ASN A 120 -25.65 13.17 11.17
C ASN A 120 -25.50 11.79 10.50
N LEU A 121 -24.29 11.21 10.51
CA LEU A 121 -24.04 9.86 9.97
C LEU A 121 -24.40 8.75 10.97
N GLY A 122 -24.69 9.11 12.21
CA GLY A 122 -25.14 8.22 13.26
C GLY A 122 -24.01 7.61 14.10
N PRO A 123 -24.35 6.99 15.24
CA PRO A 123 -23.39 6.60 16.28
C PRO A 123 -22.37 5.55 15.84
N ALA A 124 -22.73 4.69 14.87
CA ALA A 124 -21.79 3.72 14.31
C ALA A 124 -20.72 4.38 13.42
N ALA A 125 -21.07 5.45 12.71
CA ALA A 125 -20.13 6.20 11.90
C ALA A 125 -19.17 7.01 12.77
N GLU A 126 -19.66 7.63 13.85
CA GLU A 126 -18.84 8.37 14.81
C GLU A 126 -17.76 7.49 15.47
N LEU A 127 -18.10 6.24 15.80
CA LEU A 127 -17.15 5.29 16.38
C LEU A 127 -16.09 4.84 15.37
N THR A 128 -16.50 4.59 14.13
CA THR A 128 -15.65 3.95 13.11
C THR A 128 -14.83 4.94 12.29
N ILE A 129 -15.33 6.15 12.09
CA ILE A 129 -14.70 7.23 11.35
C ILE A 129 -13.93 8.10 12.37
N ASN A 130 -12.75 7.61 12.75
CA ASN A 130 -11.79 8.34 13.58
C ASN A 130 -10.44 8.50 12.85
N LEU A 131 -9.58 9.38 13.37
CA LEU A 131 -8.30 9.71 12.73
C LEU A 131 -7.39 8.49 12.51
N SER A 132 -7.39 7.55 13.45
CA SER A 132 -6.57 6.33 13.37
C SER A 132 -7.04 5.43 12.23
N ASN A 133 -8.33 5.14 12.18
CA ASN A 133 -8.93 4.32 11.13
C ASN A 133 -8.82 4.99 9.76
N PHE A 134 -8.97 6.32 9.71
CA PHE A 134 -8.77 7.08 8.48
C PHE A 134 -7.32 7.02 7.98
N ALA A 135 -6.34 7.17 8.86
CA ALA A 135 -4.93 7.05 8.49
C ALA A 135 -4.60 5.66 7.95
N LEU A 136 -5.10 4.60 8.60
CA LEU A 136 -4.95 3.23 8.12
C LEU A 136 -5.65 3.01 6.78
N PHE A 137 -6.84 3.58 6.57
CA PHE A 137 -7.58 3.49 5.32
C PHE A 137 -6.84 4.21 4.18
N LEU A 138 -6.31 5.40 4.43
CA LEU A 138 -5.50 6.16 3.49
C LEU A 138 -4.22 5.42 3.11
N LEU A 139 -3.49 4.88 4.09
CA LEU A 139 -2.30 4.06 3.84
C LEU A 139 -2.63 2.80 3.03
N THR A 140 -3.73 2.12 3.37
CA THR A 140 -4.19 0.92 2.67
C THR A 140 -4.50 1.21 1.22
N LEU A 141 -5.39 2.16 0.94
CA LEU A 141 -5.81 2.44 -0.43
C LEU A 141 -4.67 2.97 -1.30
N SER A 142 -3.87 3.89 -0.78
CA SER A 142 -2.75 4.48 -1.51
C SER A 142 -1.69 3.41 -1.85
N ALA A 143 -1.34 2.56 -0.88
CA ALA A 143 -0.38 1.47 -1.07
C ALA A 143 -0.92 0.40 -2.03
N ALA A 144 -2.20 0.02 -1.92
CA ALA A 144 -2.84 -0.94 -2.82
C ALA A 144 -2.85 -0.42 -4.27
N VAL A 145 -3.31 0.80 -4.50
CA VAL A 145 -3.39 1.40 -5.84
C VAL A 145 -2.01 1.53 -6.47
N TRP A 146 -1.03 2.00 -5.70
CA TRP A 146 0.35 2.08 -6.20
C TRP A 146 0.87 0.71 -6.62
N SER A 147 0.76 -0.28 -5.74
CA SER A 147 1.30 -1.63 -5.96
C SER A 147 0.61 -2.34 -7.12
N ILE A 148 -0.72 -2.28 -7.19
CA ILE A 148 -1.51 -2.88 -8.26
C ILE A 148 -1.18 -2.20 -9.59
N THR A 149 -1.06 -0.88 -9.63
CA THR A 149 -0.69 -0.15 -10.84
C THR A 149 0.66 -0.64 -11.38
N VAL A 150 1.67 -0.76 -10.52
CA VAL A 150 2.98 -1.28 -10.92
C VAL A 150 2.88 -2.71 -11.44
N LEU A 151 2.22 -3.61 -10.71
CA LEU A 151 2.15 -5.03 -11.07
C LEU A 151 1.37 -5.28 -12.36
N LEU A 152 0.34 -4.48 -12.65
CA LEU A 152 -0.43 -4.58 -13.89
C LEU A 152 0.40 -4.13 -15.10
N HIS A 153 1.05 -2.96 -15.03
CA HIS A 153 1.81 -2.45 -16.16
C HIS A 153 3.03 -3.32 -16.48
N LEU A 154 3.74 -3.78 -15.45
CA LEU A 154 4.85 -4.73 -15.63
C LEU A 154 4.41 -6.11 -16.14
N ARG A 155 3.14 -6.49 -15.96
CA ARG A 155 2.59 -7.74 -16.52
C ARG A 155 2.29 -7.55 -18.01
N ASP A 156 1.64 -6.45 -18.37
CA ASP A 156 1.21 -6.20 -19.75
C ASP A 156 2.42 -6.05 -20.68
N GLU A 157 3.51 -5.48 -20.18
CA GLU A 157 4.77 -5.33 -20.93
C GLU A 157 5.61 -6.62 -21.01
N ALA A 158 5.36 -7.61 -20.14
CA ALA A 158 6.01 -8.91 -20.22
C ALA A 158 5.29 -9.90 -21.17
N GLY A 159 4.08 -9.55 -21.61
CA GLY A 159 3.27 -10.34 -22.54
C GLY A 159 3.25 -9.83 -23.99
N ALA A 160 3.94 -8.72 -24.26
CA ALA A 160 4.16 -8.16 -25.59
C ALA A 160 5.55 -8.56 -26.11
#